data_AF-A0A966TF73-F1
#
_entry.id   AF-A0A966TF73-F1
#
_cell.length_a   1.000
_cell.length_b   1.000
_cell.length_c   1.000
_cell.angle_alpha   90.00
_cell.angle_beta   90.00
_cell.angle_gamma   90.00
#
_symmetry.space_group_name_H-M   'P 1'
#
loop_
_entity.id
_entity.type
_entity.pdbx_description
1 polymer ?
#
loop_
_entity_poly.entity_id
_entity_poly.type
_entity_poly.pdbx_seq_one_letter_code
_entity_poly.pdbx_strand_id
1 'polypeptide(L)'
;VSPALGGTGVYDYVANKVGEFDMHTQVVSQLWAVGTAIVVSATVSYVALKLIDMTVGLRVKPDAEREGLDIAEHGEQAYHK
;
A
#
# COMPACT_ATOMS: atom_id res chain seq x y z
N VAL A 1 14.38 4.73 15.72
CA VAL A 1 15.11 3.43 15.74
C VAL A 1 16.18 3.49 16.81
N SER A 2 16.49 2.40 17.53
CA SER A 2 17.36 2.41 18.73
C SER A 2 18.82 2.78 18.45
N PRO A 3 19.39 3.81 19.11
CA PRO A 3 20.81 4.16 18.99
C PRO A 3 21.77 3.08 19.46
N ALA A 4 21.40 2.32 20.50
CA ALA A 4 22.25 1.26 21.07
C ALA A 4 22.51 0.10 20.08
N LEU A 5 21.65 -0.05 19.07
CA LEU A 5 21.76 -1.05 18.02
C LEU A 5 22.25 -0.46 16.69
N GLY A 6 22.87 0.73 16.73
CA GLY A 6 23.38 1.43 15.53
C GLY A 6 22.34 2.24 14.76
N GLY A 7 21.14 2.45 15.31
CA GLY A 7 20.13 3.34 14.73
C GLY A 7 20.43 4.82 14.94
N THR A 8 19.83 5.70 14.14
CA THR A 8 20.09 7.15 14.19
C THR A 8 19.45 7.88 15.38
N GLY A 9 18.51 7.25 16.10
CA GLY A 9 17.74 7.90 17.15
C GLY A 9 16.77 8.97 16.62
N VAL A 10 16.13 9.70 17.53
CA VAL A 10 15.31 10.88 17.20
C VAL A 10 16.06 12.11 17.69
N TYR A 11 16.32 13.06 16.79
CA TYR A 11 17.04 14.27 17.13
C TYR A 11 16.10 15.28 17.79
N ASP A 12 16.46 15.74 18.99
CA ASP A 12 15.79 16.86 19.64
C ASP A 12 16.47 18.16 19.18
N TYR A 13 15.79 18.88 18.30
CA TYR A 13 16.27 20.14 17.74
C TYR A 13 16.27 21.29 18.75
N VAL A 14 15.53 21.18 19.87
CA VAL A 14 15.54 22.19 20.95
C VAL A 14 16.72 21.95 21.87
N ALA A 15 16.95 20.70 22.27
CA ALA A 15 18.08 20.33 23.12
C ALA A 15 19.41 20.14 22.36
N ASN A 16 19.38 20.25 21.02
CA ASN A 16 20.51 20.07 20.11
C ASN A 16 21.30 18.76 20.34
N LYS A 17 20.58 17.68 20.64
CA LYS A 17 21.15 16.35 20.90
C LYS A 17 20.18 15.27 20.46
N VAL A 18 20.68 14.04 20.29
CA VAL A 18 19.80 12.88 20.13
C VAL A 18 19.03 12.67 21.45
N GLY A 19 17.71 12.62 21.36
CA GLY A 19 16.83 12.37 22.49
C GLY A 19 17.02 10.97 23.06
N GLU A 20 16.65 10.78 24.33
CA GLU A 20 16.71 9.47 24.96
C GLU A 20 15.78 8.48 24.26
N PHE A 21 16.27 7.26 24.09
CA PHE A 21 15.47 6.22 23.45
C PHE A 21 14.48 5.62 24.45
N ASP A 22 13.19 5.79 24.18
CA ASP A 22 12.11 5.13 24.90
C ASP A 22 11.40 4.10 24.00
N MET A 23 11.37 2.85 24.45
CA MET A 23 10.79 1.75 23.67
C MET A 23 9.27 1.91 23.49
N HIS A 24 8.57 2.38 24.52
CA HIS A 24 7.11 2.56 24.46
C HIS A 24 6.74 3.59 23.40
N THR A 25 7.38 4.76 23.43
CA THR A 25 7.18 5.83 22.46
C THR A 25 7.55 5.39 21.04
N GLN A 26 8.63 4.63 20.88
CA GLN A 26 9.05 4.10 19.58
C GLN A 26 7.99 3.15 18.99
N VAL A 27 7.42 2.23 19.79
CA VAL A 27 6.39 1.29 19.34
C VAL A 27 5.12 2.04 18.91
N VAL A 28 4.64 2.98 19.72
CA VAL A 28 3.47 3.81 19.37
C VAL A 28 3.69 4.58 18.07
N SER A 29 4.88 5.14 17.88
CA SER A 29 5.23 5.87 16.65
C SER A 29 5.20 4.97 15.41
N GLN A 30 5.65 3.71 15.52
CA GLN A 30 5.58 2.76 14.40
C GLN A 30 4.15 2.33 14.10
N LEU A 31 3.31 2.14 15.12
CA LEU A 31 1.89 1.85 14.90
C LEU A 31 1.18 2.98 14.15
N TRP A 32 1.49 4.24 14.49
CA TRP A 32 1.00 5.39 13.73
C TRP A 32 1.49 5.41 12.30
N ALA A 33 2.77 5.10 12.05
CA ALA A 33 3.32 5.06 10.70
C ALA A 33 2.62 4.00 9.84
N VAL A 34 2.48 2.77 10.35
CA VAL A 34 1.79 1.67 9.65
C VAL A 34 0.31 1.99 9.47
N GLY A 35 -0.36 2.48 10.51
CA GLY A 35 -1.78 2.85 10.45
C GLY A 35 -2.05 3.93 9.42
N THR A 36 -1.20 4.96 9.36
CA THR A 36 -1.29 6.02 8.36
C THR A 36 -1.10 5.46 6.95
N ALA A 37 -0.09 4.60 6.73
CA ALA A 37 0.15 3.98 5.43
C ALA A 37 -1.07 3.16 4.96
N ILE A 38 -1.67 2.36 5.84
CA ILE A 38 -2.87 1.57 5.53
C ILE A 38 -4.04 2.49 5.17
N VAL A 39 -4.33 3.50 6.00
CA VAL A 39 -5.49 4.39 5.78
C VAL A 39 -5.34 5.17 4.49
N VAL A 40 -4.17 5.76 4.24
CA VAL A 40 -3.93 6.56 3.03
C VAL A 40 -3.98 5.67 1.79
N SER A 41 -3.26 4.55 1.78
CA SER A 41 -3.24 3.65 0.62
C SER A 41 -4.62 3.07 0.32
N ALA A 42 -5.36 2.62 1.33
CA ALA A 42 -6.71 2.08 1.16
C ALA A 42 -7.67 3.15 0.64
N THR A 43 -7.64 4.35 1.20
CA THR A 43 -8.55 5.45 0.80
C THR A 43 -8.27 5.90 -0.62
N VAL A 44 -7.01 6.20 -0.94
CA VAL A 44 -6.62 6.67 -2.28
C VAL A 44 -6.92 5.60 -3.33
N SER A 45 -6.57 4.34 -3.05
CA SER A 45 -6.85 3.23 -3.98
C SER A 45 -8.35 3.03 -4.17
N TYR A 46 -9.13 3.05 -3.08
CA TYR A 46 -10.58 2.91 -3.17
C TYR A 46 -11.21 3.99 -4.04
N VAL A 47 -10.86 5.27 -3.81
CA VAL A 47 -11.37 6.38 -4.60
C VAL A 47 -10.96 6.26 -6.06
N ALA A 48 -9.68 5.99 -6.35
CA ALA A 48 -9.18 5.86 -7.71
C ALA A 48 -9.86 4.70 -8.46
N LEU A 49 -9.90 3.51 -7.87
CA LEU A 49 -10.55 2.34 -8.47
C LEU A 49 -12.05 2.56 -8.65
N LYS A 50 -12.72 3.24 -7.71
CA LYS A 50 -14.14 3.53 -7.84
C LYS A 50 -14.45 4.52 -8.95
N LEU A 51 -13.60 5.52 -9.15
CA LEU A 51 -13.72 6.46 -10.27
C LEU A 51 -13.50 5.75 -11.61
N ILE A 52 -12.52 4.85 -11.71
CA ILE A 52 -12.28 4.06 -12.92
C ILE A 52 -13.47 3.16 -13.23
N ASP A 53 -14.00 2.46 -12.20
CA ASP A 53 -15.18 1.62 -12.30
C ASP A 53 -16.40 2.38 -12.83
N MET A 54 -16.59 3.63 -12.42
CA MET A 54 -17.72 4.47 -12.86
C MET A 54 -17.53 5.10 -14.25
N THR A 55 -16.30 5.25 -14.74
CA THR A 55 -16.00 6.00 -15.98
C THR A 55 -15.71 5.10 -17.17
N VAL A 56 -14.84 4.10 -16.99
CA VAL A 56 -14.38 3.20 -18.06
C VAL A 56 -14.85 1.77 -17.81
N GLY A 57 -15.03 1.39 -16.54
CA GLY A 57 -15.29 0.03 -16.12
C GLY A 57 -13.99 -0.70 -15.79
N LEU A 58 -13.88 -1.21 -14.56
CA LEU A 58 -12.66 -1.85 -14.05
C LEU A 58 -12.60 -3.36 -14.36
N ARG A 59 -13.77 -4.00 -14.51
CA ARG A 59 -13.91 -5.44 -14.67
C ARG A 59 -14.55 -5.77 -16.02
N VAL A 60 -14.02 -6.79 -16.68
CA VAL A 60 -14.59 -7.31 -17.93
C VAL A 60 -15.97 -7.92 -17.70
N LYS A 61 -16.74 -8.13 -18.77
CA LYS A 61 -18.08 -8.70 -18.67
C LYS A 61 -18.03 -10.15 -18.17
N PRO A 62 -19.03 -10.64 -17.41
CA PRO A 62 -19.03 -11.99 -16.86
C PRO A 62 -18.87 -13.12 -17.88
N ASP A 63 -19.36 -12.91 -19.11
CA ASP A 63 -19.24 -13.90 -20.19
C ASP A 63 -17.78 -13.99 -20.69
N ALA A 64 -17.10 -12.85 -20.84
CA ALA A 64 -15.69 -12.78 -21.20
C ALA A 64 -14.79 -13.39 -20.10
N GLU A 65 -15.14 -13.22 -18.81
CA GLU A 65 -14.43 -13.88 -17.71
C GLU A 65 -14.55 -15.42 -17.75
N ARG A 66 -15.69 -15.95 -18.21
CA ARG A 66 -15.94 -17.39 -18.31
C ARG A 66 -15.25 -18.01 -19.51
N GLU A 67 -15.22 -17.30 -20.64
CA GLU A 67 -14.54 -17.73 -21.87
C GLU A 67 -13.02 -17.70 -21.71
N GLY A 68 -12.50 -16.79 -20.88
CA GLY A 68 -11.09 -16.60 -20.60
C GLY A 68 -10.57 -15.34 -21.27
N LEU A 69 -9.80 -14.54 -20.52
CA LEU A 69 -9.34 -13.22 -20.96
C LEU A 69 -8.44 -13.28 -22.20
N ASP A 70 -7.66 -14.36 -22.33
CA ASP A 70 -6.81 -14.57 -23.49
C ASP A 70 -7.65 -14.70 -24.77
N ILE A 71 -8.79 -15.41 -24.71
CA ILE A 71 -9.71 -15.57 -25.84
C ILE A 71 -10.52 -14.29 -26.05
N ALA A 72 -11.10 -13.75 -24.98
CA ALA A 72 -12.07 -12.67 -25.06
C ALA A 72 -11.46 -11.29 -25.36
N GLU A 73 -10.26 -10.99 -24.86
CA GLU A 73 -9.59 -9.69 -25.05
C GLU A 73 -8.41 -9.77 -26.03
N HIS A 74 -7.74 -10.92 -26.15
CA HIS A 74 -6.54 -11.07 -27.00
C HIS A 74 -6.76 -11.97 -28.22
N GLY A 75 -7.87 -12.73 -28.31
CA GLY A 75 -8.15 -13.64 -29.41
C GLY A 75 -7.19 -14.84 -29.48
N GLU A 76 -6.45 -15.10 -28.40
CA GLU A 76 -5.41 -16.13 -28.33
C GLU A 76 -5.85 -17.28 -27.42
N GLN A 77 -5.53 -18.52 -27.80
CA GLN A 77 -5.59 -19.65 -26.89
C GLN A 77 -4.17 -19.93 -26.37
N ALA A 78 -3.97 -19.78 -25.05
CA ALA A 78 -2.66 -19.99 -24.42
C ALA A 78 -2.07 -21.39 -24.68
N TYR A 79 -2.93 -22.39 -24.93
CA TYR A 79 -2.52 -23.75 -25.25
C TYR A 79 -3.38 -24.33 -26.37
N HIS A 80 -2.73 -24.65 -27.48
CA HIS A 80 -3.28 -25.53 -28.51
C HIS A 80 -2.88 -26.97 -28.18
N LYS A 81 -3.85 -27.88 -28.18
CA LYS A 81 -3.59 -29.32 -28.13
C LYS A 81 -3.69 -29.92 -29.52
#